data_AF-Q2J3D9-F1
#
_entry.id   AF-Q2J3D9-F1
#
_cell.length_a   1.000
_cell.length_b   1.000
_cell.length_c   1.000
_cell.angle_alpha   90.00
_cell.angle_beta   90.00
_cell.angle_gamma   90.00
#
_symmetry.space_group_name_H-M   'P 1'
#
loop_
_entity.id
_entity.type
_entity.pdbx_description
1 polymer ?
#
loop_
_entity_poly.entity_id
_entity_poly.type
_entity_poly.pdbx_seq_one_letter_code
_entity_poly.pdbx_strand_id
1 'polypeptide(L)'
;MRRASLTTRIYAGAMIGLVVLFSAVGLAASAFRQAAVGGENRMFAQLPGWPRSLAEWESFPQRFDDYFNDHFGLRKLLLRLNTNINALMLGRLPSDRVILGRDDWLFYAGEESLELYANKRPLSGAQLDDARDSLTRRVGRAKQLGAAYVLIIAPDKHSIYPEHMPRFPTRRGGPSQLDQLLAVARPAGLPVVDPRPALLQGKADGLVYYKDDTHWTDWGAYLGYRALMAALPLPEVPIVQLDRRQFSVPGEMKGGLADMANLPWVEQTRKVDPAASRCDVTRTPFERLSPNLSIARTHCAGAKYKVIYIGDSFSDWIMPYLSQSFGEIVHIARSGFTPWRDLQPTIDREAPDLIIEELVERHVSSIADARESE
;
A
#
# COMPACT_ATOMS: atom_id res chain seq x y z
N MET A 1 32.81 -14.25 35.36
CA MET A 1 32.07 -13.12 34.76
C MET A 1 32.84 -12.58 33.56
N ARG A 2 32.37 -12.80 32.33
CA ARG A 2 33.01 -12.26 31.12
C ARG A 2 32.76 -10.75 31.07
N ARG A 3 33.83 -9.95 31.05
CA ARG A 3 33.75 -8.49 30.91
C ARG A 3 33.09 -8.16 29.56
N ALA A 4 32.10 -7.27 29.57
CA ALA A 4 31.46 -6.77 28.36
C ALA A 4 32.53 -6.19 27.41
N SER A 5 32.36 -6.40 26.10
CA SER A 5 33.33 -5.95 25.12
C SER A 5 33.47 -4.42 25.18
N LEU A 6 34.64 -3.91 24.77
CA LEU A 6 34.91 -2.48 24.73
C LEU A 6 33.83 -1.73 23.92
N THR A 7 33.32 -2.36 22.85
CA THR A 7 32.19 -1.89 22.04
C THR A 7 30.90 -1.77 22.84
N THR A 8 30.55 -2.74 23.70
CA THR A 8 29.35 -2.66 24.56
C THR A 8 29.45 -1.53 25.59
N ARG A 9 30.65 -1.24 26.10
CA ARG A 9 30.87 -0.16 27.08
C ARG A 9 30.82 1.23 26.43
N ILE A 10 31.40 1.37 25.24
CA ILE A 10 31.30 2.59 24.42
C ILE A 10 29.83 2.82 24.02
N TYR A 11 29.11 1.75 23.63
CA TYR A 11 27.68 1.79 23.32
C TYR A 11 26.84 2.25 24.52
N ALA A 12 27.03 1.66 25.70
CA ALA A 12 26.30 2.06 26.91
C ALA A 12 26.61 3.52 27.29
N GLY A 13 27.88 3.94 27.18
CA GLY A 13 28.29 5.32 27.43
C GLY A 13 27.67 6.32 26.46
N ALA A 14 27.62 6.00 25.17
CA ALA A 14 26.98 6.84 24.16
C ALA A 14 25.46 6.94 24.38
N MET A 15 24.80 5.84 24.74
CA MET A 15 23.35 5.83 25.00
C MET A 15 23.00 6.66 26.24
N ILE A 16 23.77 6.53 27.32
CA ILE A 16 23.62 7.35 28.53
C ILE A 16 23.88 8.82 28.20
N GLY A 17 24.95 9.11 27.44
CA GLY A 17 25.26 10.47 26.98
C GLY A 17 24.15 11.10 26.15
N LEU A 18 23.50 10.32 25.28
CA LEU A 18 22.37 10.77 24.47
C LEU A 18 21.17 11.09 25.35
N VAL A 19 20.80 10.20 26.27
CA VAL A 19 19.67 10.38 27.20
C VAL A 19 19.89 11.62 28.07
N VAL A 20 21.11 11.83 28.58
CA VAL A 20 21.46 13.02 29.38
C VAL A 20 21.42 14.28 28.53
N LEU A 21 21.98 14.26 27.31
CA LEU A 21 21.95 15.42 26.40
C LEU A 21 20.53 15.81 26.01
N PHE A 22 19.66 14.84 25.72
CA PHE A 22 18.26 15.10 25.37
C PHE A 22 17.45 15.58 26.57
N SER A 23 17.74 15.07 27.77
CA SER A 23 17.13 15.56 29.01
C SER A 23 17.55 17.02 29.28
N ALA A 24 18.81 17.35 29.04
CA ALA A 24 19.34 18.71 29.19
C ALA A 24 18.79 19.69 28.14
N VAL A 25 18.65 19.27 26.88
CA VAL A 25 18.03 20.08 25.81
C VAL A 25 16.54 20.29 26.07
N GLY A 26 15.83 19.28 26.57
CA GLY A 26 14.42 19.41 26.99
C GLY A 26 14.24 20.38 28.15
N LEU A 27 15.14 20.35 29.14
CA LEU A 27 15.20 21.32 30.24
C LEU A 27 15.54 22.74 29.77
N ALA A 28 16.45 22.89 28.80
CA ALA A 28 16.77 24.20 28.24
C ALA A 28 15.59 24.76 27.41
N ALA A 29 14.93 23.94 26.60
CA ALA A 29 13.79 24.35 25.79
C ALA A 29 12.57 24.75 26.65
N SER A 30 12.33 24.08 27.78
CA SER A 30 11.28 24.48 28.73
C SER A 30 11.60 25.79 29.44
N ALA A 31 12.88 26.04 29.78
CA ALA A 31 13.34 27.31 30.33
C ALA A 31 13.18 28.48 29.33
N PHE A 32 13.44 28.25 28.04
CA PHE A 32 13.26 29.27 26.99
C PHE A 32 11.78 29.52 26.64
N ARG A 33 10.89 28.53 26.79
CA ARG A 33 9.45 28.71 26.52
C ARG A 33 8.69 29.40 27.65
N GLN A 34 9.12 29.28 28.90
CA GLN A 34 8.55 30.08 30.00
C GLN A 34 8.78 31.59 29.81
N ALA A 35 9.80 31.98 29.03
CA ALA A 35 10.04 33.37 28.67
C ALA A 35 9.15 33.88 27.51
N ALA A 36 8.40 32.99 26.84
CA ALA A 36 7.62 33.32 25.65
C ALA A 36 6.22 32.67 25.69
N VAL A 37 5.32 33.15 26.55
CA VAL A 37 3.89 32.80 26.46
C VAL A 37 3.04 34.07 26.47
N GLY A 38 2.56 34.42 25.29
CA GLY A 38 1.40 35.27 25.05
C GLY A 38 0.63 34.70 23.88
N GLY A 39 -0.59 34.21 24.15
CA GLY A 39 -1.60 33.86 23.13
C GLY A 39 -1.67 32.38 22.74
N GLU A 40 -2.52 31.61 23.42
CA GLU A 40 -3.65 30.85 22.82
C GLU A 40 -4.30 29.94 23.88
N ASN A 41 -5.63 30.06 24.00
CA ASN A 41 -6.46 29.48 25.06
C ASN A 41 -6.68 27.97 24.87
N ARG A 42 -5.69 27.16 25.24
CA ARG A 42 -5.87 25.75 25.60
C ARG A 42 -5.19 25.52 26.94
N MET A 43 -5.92 25.07 27.96
CA MET A 43 -5.30 24.67 29.23
C MET A 43 -4.50 23.39 28.98
N PHE A 44 -3.18 23.52 28.90
CA PHE A 44 -2.29 22.36 28.81
C PHE A 44 -2.42 21.50 30.08
N ALA A 45 -2.23 20.19 29.95
CA ALA A 45 -2.12 19.30 31.09
C ALA A 45 -0.97 19.76 32.02
N GLN A 46 -1.22 19.78 33.33
CA GLN A 46 -0.22 20.15 34.35
C GLN A 46 0.58 18.92 34.80
N LEU A 47 1.81 19.14 35.30
CA LEU A 47 2.68 18.06 35.79
C LEU A 47 1.95 17.28 36.90
N PRO A 48 1.66 15.98 36.71
CA PRO A 48 0.96 15.22 37.74
C PRO A 48 1.82 15.09 38.99
N GLY A 49 1.20 15.32 40.15
CA GLY A 49 1.84 15.05 41.44
C GLY A 49 2.12 13.55 41.64
N TRP A 50 3.05 13.24 42.55
CA TRP A 50 3.38 11.87 42.93
C TRP A 50 2.15 11.14 43.49
N PRO A 51 1.84 9.91 43.02
CA PRO A 51 0.68 9.16 43.50
C PRO A 51 0.80 8.84 44.99
N ARG A 52 -0.29 9.05 45.74
CA ARG A 52 -0.36 8.77 47.18
C ARG A 52 -1.32 7.61 47.50
N SER A 53 -2.07 7.13 46.51
CA SER A 53 -3.04 6.05 46.65
C SER A 53 -2.95 5.05 45.48
N LEU A 54 -3.46 3.82 45.66
CA LEU A 54 -3.49 2.79 44.62
C LEU A 54 -4.26 3.24 43.36
N ALA A 55 -5.38 3.94 43.54
CA ALA A 55 -6.16 4.50 42.43
C ALA A 55 -5.41 5.61 41.68
N GLU A 56 -4.60 6.41 42.39
CA GLU A 56 -3.72 7.41 41.75
C GLU A 56 -2.58 6.75 40.99
N TRP A 57 -2.08 5.60 41.45
CA TRP A 57 -1.05 4.82 40.77
C TRP A 57 -1.55 4.21 39.45
N GLU A 58 -2.79 3.71 39.40
CA GLU A 58 -3.40 3.18 38.17
C GLU A 58 -3.57 4.25 37.09
N SER A 59 -3.88 5.48 37.51
CA SER A 59 -4.17 6.60 36.60
C SER A 59 -2.98 7.54 36.35
N PHE A 60 -1.84 7.31 37.01
CA PHE A 60 -0.63 8.12 36.85
C PHE A 60 0.02 8.02 35.47
N PRO A 61 0.16 6.82 34.84
CA PRO A 61 0.73 6.71 33.50
C PRO A 61 0.00 7.57 32.47
N GLN A 62 -1.34 7.54 32.49
CA GLN A 62 -2.18 8.32 31.58
C GLN A 62 -1.96 9.84 31.79
N ARG A 63 -2.01 10.32 33.04
CA ARG A 63 -1.80 11.75 33.33
C ARG A 63 -0.39 12.23 32.97
N PHE A 64 0.61 11.36 33.15
CA PHE A 64 1.99 11.66 32.79
C PHE A 64 2.16 11.70 31.27
N ASP A 65 1.55 10.77 30.54
CA ASP A 65 1.53 10.75 29.08
C ASP A 65 0.82 12.00 28.52
N ASP A 66 -0.31 12.42 29.09
CA ASP A 66 -1.04 13.61 28.67
C ASP A 66 -0.19 14.89 28.87
N TYR A 67 0.43 15.05 30.04
CA TYR A 67 1.39 16.13 30.32
C TYR A 67 2.60 16.11 29.37
N PHE A 68 3.16 14.92 29.12
CA PHE A 68 4.33 14.76 28.27
C PHE A 68 4.01 15.07 26.81
N ASN A 69 2.87 14.63 26.29
CA ASN A 69 2.44 14.91 24.91
C ASN A 69 2.13 16.40 24.70
N ASP A 70 1.56 17.08 25.70
CA ASP A 70 1.22 18.51 25.64
C ASP A 70 2.46 19.42 25.73
N HIS A 71 3.47 19.02 26.49
CA HIS A 71 4.66 19.86 26.74
C HIS A 71 5.89 19.47 25.91
N PHE A 72 5.96 18.22 25.43
CA PHE A 72 7.07 17.68 24.66
C PHE A 72 6.59 17.09 23.33
N GLY A 73 6.27 17.96 22.36
CA GLY A 73 6.05 17.58 20.94
C GLY A 73 7.25 16.90 20.25
N LEU A 74 8.34 16.72 20.99
CA LEU A 74 9.54 15.98 20.61
C LEU A 74 9.31 14.47 20.53
N ARG A 75 8.19 13.89 21.00
CA ARG A 75 7.92 12.45 20.83
C ARG A 75 8.02 11.99 19.38
N LYS A 76 7.51 12.76 18.42
CA LYS A 76 7.65 12.48 16.99
C LYS A 76 9.11 12.58 16.52
N LEU A 77 9.84 13.59 17.00
CA LEU A 77 11.27 13.74 16.70
C LEU A 77 12.12 12.65 17.37
N LEU A 78 11.76 12.18 18.56
CA LEU A 78 12.43 11.14 19.34
C LEU A 78 12.11 9.75 18.81
N LEU A 79 10.88 9.49 18.36
CA LEU A 79 10.55 8.30 17.59
C LEU A 79 11.29 8.36 16.25
N ARG A 80 11.29 9.49 15.52
CA ARG A 80 12.11 9.65 14.31
C ARG A 80 13.59 9.43 14.59
N LEU A 81 14.16 10.00 15.65
CA LEU A 81 15.57 9.84 16.01
C LEU A 81 15.86 8.43 16.51
N ASN A 82 15.03 7.81 17.34
CA ASN A 82 15.20 6.44 17.81
C ASN A 82 15.05 5.44 16.66
N THR A 83 14.03 5.60 15.82
CA THR A 83 13.80 4.79 14.63
C THR A 83 14.90 5.01 13.59
N ASN A 84 15.37 6.24 13.37
CA ASN A 84 16.48 6.53 12.44
C ASN A 84 17.84 6.14 13.01
N ILE A 85 18.09 6.26 14.31
CA ILE A 85 19.34 5.81 14.97
C ILE A 85 19.37 4.28 14.99
N ASN A 86 18.25 3.60 15.30
CA ASN A 86 18.15 2.15 15.18
C ASN A 86 18.25 1.69 13.72
N ALA A 87 17.66 2.41 12.76
CA ALA A 87 17.78 2.09 11.33
C ALA A 87 19.19 2.38 10.76
N LEU A 88 19.86 3.48 11.16
CA LEU A 88 21.23 3.79 10.72
C LEU A 88 22.29 2.92 11.40
N MET A 89 22.13 2.59 12.69
CA MET A 89 23.18 1.94 13.50
C MET A 89 22.97 0.42 13.63
N LEU A 90 21.72 -0.07 13.56
CA LEU A 90 21.38 -1.50 13.66
C LEU A 90 20.71 -2.04 12.39
N GLY A 91 20.34 -1.18 11.44
CA GLY A 91 19.71 -1.59 10.17
C GLY A 91 18.28 -2.12 10.30
N ARG A 92 17.58 -1.89 11.42
CA ARG A 92 16.28 -2.54 11.68
C ARG A 92 15.23 -1.62 12.27
N LEU A 93 14.11 -1.49 11.56
CA LEU A 93 12.81 -1.21 12.16
C LEU A 93 12.37 -2.43 13.01
N PRO A 94 11.38 -2.31 13.91
CA PRO A 94 10.83 -3.45 14.63
C PRO A 94 10.36 -4.58 13.69
N SER A 95 9.99 -4.20 12.46
CA SER A 95 9.72 -5.11 11.35
C SER A 95 10.78 -4.96 10.26
N ASP A 96 11.30 -6.07 9.74
CA ASP A 96 12.17 -6.13 8.57
C ASP A 96 11.40 -5.93 7.24
N ARG A 97 10.06 -5.88 7.30
CA ARG A 97 9.16 -5.74 6.13
C ARG A 97 8.72 -4.30 5.87
N VAL A 98 9.17 -3.34 6.67
CA VAL A 98 8.90 -1.91 6.47
C VAL A 98 10.24 -1.19 6.39
N ILE A 99 10.31 -0.09 5.65
CA ILE A 99 11.39 0.89 5.70
C ILE A 99 10.81 2.31 5.84
N LEU A 100 11.51 3.17 6.56
CA LEU A 100 11.20 4.59 6.66
C LEU A 100 11.95 5.35 5.57
N GLY A 101 11.19 6.01 4.70
CA GLY A 101 11.67 6.92 3.67
C GLY A 101 11.78 8.36 4.15
N ARG A 102 11.98 9.28 3.19
CA ARG A 102 11.94 10.72 3.41
C ARG A 102 10.51 11.17 3.70
N ASP A 103 10.36 12.30 4.39
CA ASP A 103 9.07 12.96 4.65
C ASP A 103 8.01 12.05 5.31
N ASP A 104 8.48 11.15 6.19
CA ASP A 104 7.69 10.16 6.93
C ASP A 104 6.92 9.15 6.07
N TRP A 105 7.34 8.92 4.82
CA TRP A 105 6.77 7.84 4.02
C TRP A 105 7.27 6.48 4.50
N LEU A 106 6.38 5.53 4.70
CA LEU A 106 6.73 4.13 4.92
C LEU A 106 6.70 3.39 3.59
N PHE A 107 7.62 2.46 3.36
CA PHE A 107 7.56 1.57 2.20
C PHE A 107 7.65 0.12 2.64
N TYR A 108 7.01 -0.75 1.86
CA TYR A 108 7.11 -2.19 2.03
C TYR A 108 8.48 -2.68 1.59
N ALA A 109 9.09 -3.52 2.42
CA ALA A 109 10.41 -4.11 2.22
C ALA A 109 10.39 -5.64 2.18
N GLY A 110 9.22 -6.27 2.34
CA GLY A 110 9.06 -7.72 2.14
C GLY A 110 9.06 -8.11 0.66
N GLU A 111 9.08 -9.42 0.39
CA GLU A 111 8.94 -10.00 -0.97
C GLU A 111 9.89 -9.36 -1.97
N GLU A 112 11.16 -9.23 -1.55
CA GLU A 112 12.24 -8.67 -2.35
C GLU A 112 11.98 -7.24 -2.88
N SER A 113 10.99 -6.51 -2.33
CA SER A 113 10.54 -5.22 -2.86
C SER A 113 11.66 -4.18 -2.93
N LEU A 114 12.64 -4.24 -2.01
CA LEU A 114 13.83 -3.38 -2.06
C LEU A 114 14.78 -3.74 -3.21
N GLU A 115 14.92 -5.01 -3.53
CA GLU A 115 15.73 -5.47 -4.67
C GLU A 115 15.04 -5.16 -6.00
N LEU A 116 13.71 -5.28 -6.04
CA LEU A 116 12.88 -4.91 -7.19
C LEU A 116 12.95 -3.40 -7.45
N TYR A 117 12.75 -2.56 -6.43
CA TYR A 117 13.00 -1.12 -6.54
C TYR A 117 14.41 -0.80 -7.03
N ALA A 118 15.40 -1.55 -6.53
CA ALA A 118 16.79 -1.39 -6.92
C ALA A 118 17.12 -1.93 -8.32
N ASN A 119 16.14 -2.49 -9.05
CA ASN A 119 16.31 -3.18 -10.33
C ASN A 119 17.41 -4.29 -10.26
N LYS A 120 17.51 -5.00 -9.14
CA LYS A 120 18.52 -6.06 -8.91
C LYS A 120 18.06 -7.45 -9.34
N ARG A 121 16.79 -7.60 -9.70
CA ARG A 121 16.18 -8.87 -10.10
C ARG A 121 15.58 -8.76 -11.51
N PRO A 122 16.39 -8.58 -12.56
CA PRO A 122 15.86 -8.61 -13.92
C PRO A 122 15.26 -9.99 -14.22
N LEU A 123 14.23 -10.02 -15.06
CA LEU A 123 13.69 -11.27 -15.59
C LEU A 123 14.67 -11.81 -16.64
N SER A 124 14.90 -13.12 -16.63
CA SER A 124 15.65 -13.79 -17.70
C SER A 124 14.82 -13.84 -18.98
N GLY A 125 15.47 -14.08 -20.13
CA GLY A 125 14.77 -14.29 -21.40
C GLY A 125 13.73 -15.42 -21.32
N ALA A 126 14.08 -16.53 -20.66
CA ALA A 126 13.17 -17.65 -20.43
C ALA A 126 11.94 -17.25 -19.60
N GLN A 127 12.12 -16.47 -18.53
CA GLN A 127 11.00 -15.97 -17.72
C GLN A 127 10.08 -15.04 -18.52
N LEU A 128 10.63 -14.23 -19.41
CA LEU A 128 9.85 -13.34 -20.28
C LEU A 128 9.09 -14.13 -21.36
N ASP A 129 9.71 -15.15 -21.96
CA ASP A 129 9.04 -16.06 -22.89
C ASP A 129 7.92 -16.85 -22.19
N ASP A 130 8.15 -17.33 -20.98
CA ASP A 130 7.13 -18.01 -20.17
C ASP A 130 5.97 -17.09 -19.79
N ALA A 131 6.26 -15.85 -19.40
CA ALA A 131 5.23 -14.86 -19.12
C ALA A 131 4.39 -14.55 -20.39
N ARG A 132 5.03 -14.36 -21.54
CA ARG A 132 4.33 -14.16 -22.82
C ARG A 132 3.43 -15.35 -23.14
N ASP A 133 3.95 -16.57 -23.03
CA ASP A 133 3.21 -17.77 -23.37
C ASP A 133 2.06 -18.04 -22.37
N SER A 134 2.27 -17.76 -21.08
CA SER A 134 1.24 -17.80 -20.03
C SER A 134 0.09 -16.84 -20.34
N LEU A 135 0.39 -15.57 -20.60
CA LEU A 135 -0.62 -14.58 -20.98
C LEU A 135 -1.34 -14.95 -22.28
N THR A 136 -0.62 -15.49 -23.26
CA THR A 136 -1.22 -15.98 -24.51
C THR A 136 -2.22 -17.10 -24.25
N ARG A 137 -1.91 -18.04 -23.35
CA ARG A 137 -2.84 -19.10 -22.93
C ARG A 137 -4.07 -18.53 -22.22
N ARG A 138 -3.91 -17.54 -21.33
CA ARG A 138 -5.04 -16.89 -20.63
C ARG A 138 -5.97 -16.18 -21.62
N VAL A 139 -5.41 -15.41 -22.56
CA VAL A 139 -6.16 -14.76 -23.65
C VAL A 139 -6.88 -15.80 -24.52
N GLY A 140 -6.18 -16.86 -24.91
CA GLY A 140 -6.75 -17.96 -25.69
C GLY A 140 -7.92 -18.65 -24.98
N ARG A 141 -7.78 -18.92 -23.68
CA ARG A 141 -8.84 -19.53 -22.87
C ARG A 141 -10.05 -18.60 -22.72
N ALA A 142 -9.83 -17.32 -22.43
CA ALA A 142 -10.91 -16.32 -22.36
C ALA A 142 -11.68 -16.28 -23.68
N LYS A 143 -10.98 -16.25 -24.82
CA LYS A 143 -11.60 -16.27 -26.15
C LYS A 143 -12.42 -17.54 -26.41
N GLN A 144 -11.97 -18.72 -25.95
CA GLN A 144 -12.73 -19.97 -26.05
C GLN A 144 -14.05 -19.92 -25.26
N LEU A 145 -14.11 -19.15 -24.17
CA LEU A 145 -15.32 -18.91 -23.38
C LEU A 145 -16.21 -17.81 -23.98
N GLY A 146 -15.78 -17.16 -25.07
CA GLY A 146 -16.46 -15.96 -25.60
C GLY A 146 -16.19 -14.69 -24.79
N ALA A 147 -15.20 -14.72 -23.88
CA ALA A 147 -14.84 -13.62 -22.99
C ALA A 147 -13.62 -12.82 -23.50
N ALA A 148 -13.50 -11.57 -23.06
CA ALA A 148 -12.25 -10.82 -23.12
C ALA A 148 -11.36 -11.08 -21.88
N TYR A 149 -10.06 -10.86 -22.01
CA TYR A 149 -9.11 -10.91 -20.89
C TYR A 149 -8.30 -9.62 -20.82
N VAL A 150 -8.09 -9.08 -19.63
CA VAL A 150 -7.21 -7.93 -19.37
C VAL A 150 -6.43 -8.17 -18.09
N LEU A 151 -5.13 -7.91 -18.12
CA LEU A 151 -4.27 -7.89 -16.93
C LEU A 151 -3.95 -6.43 -16.59
N ILE A 152 -4.22 -5.99 -15.37
CA ILE A 152 -3.73 -4.71 -14.84
C ILE A 152 -2.67 -4.97 -13.78
N ILE A 153 -1.56 -4.23 -13.87
CA ILE A 153 -0.51 -4.30 -12.85
C ILE A 153 -0.66 -3.10 -11.91
N ALA A 154 -1.02 -3.35 -10.65
CA ALA A 154 -1.04 -2.31 -9.63
C ALA A 154 0.42 -1.96 -9.27
N PRO A 155 0.90 -0.75 -9.55
CA PRO A 155 2.31 -0.45 -9.39
C PRO A 155 2.68 -0.39 -7.92
N ASP A 156 3.96 -0.59 -7.67
CA ASP A 156 4.46 -0.42 -6.33
C ASP A 156 4.54 1.05 -5.93
N LYS A 157 4.31 1.33 -4.64
CA LYS A 157 4.43 2.69 -4.11
C LYS A 157 5.81 3.29 -4.38
N HIS A 158 6.86 2.46 -4.35
CA HIS A 158 8.23 2.89 -4.67
C HIS A 158 8.46 3.20 -6.16
N SER A 159 7.61 2.69 -7.06
CA SER A 159 7.62 3.03 -8.49
C SER A 159 6.95 4.37 -8.77
N ILE A 160 5.97 4.76 -7.94
CA ILE A 160 5.22 6.02 -8.07
C ILE A 160 5.85 7.17 -7.26
N TYR A 161 6.41 6.87 -6.09
CA TYR A 161 7.07 7.83 -5.18
C TYR A 161 8.55 7.49 -4.91
N PRO A 162 9.40 7.29 -5.93
CA PRO A 162 10.83 7.05 -5.72
C PRO A 162 11.53 8.23 -5.04
N GLU A 163 10.98 9.45 -5.14
CA GLU A 163 11.49 10.66 -4.48
C GLU A 163 11.31 10.66 -2.97
N HIS A 164 10.52 9.75 -2.40
CA HIS A 164 10.42 9.56 -0.95
C HIS A 164 11.15 8.32 -0.45
N MET A 165 11.72 7.49 -1.34
CA MET A 165 12.57 6.36 -0.92
C MET A 165 13.83 6.85 -0.18
N PRO A 166 14.34 6.10 0.82
CA PRO A 166 15.61 6.44 1.47
C PRO A 166 16.78 6.43 0.47
N ARG A 167 17.92 7.04 0.83
CA ARG A 167 19.11 7.12 -0.04
C ARG A 167 19.62 5.73 -0.47
N PHE A 168 19.43 4.74 0.41
CA PHE A 168 19.75 3.34 0.16
C PHE A 168 18.51 2.47 0.43
N PRO A 169 18.20 1.47 -0.43
CA PRO A 169 18.93 1.10 -1.64
C PRO A 169 18.79 2.14 -2.75
N THR A 170 19.82 2.27 -3.60
CA THR A 170 19.76 3.14 -4.79
C THR A 170 19.25 2.33 -5.97
N ARG A 171 18.32 2.90 -6.74
CA ARG A 171 17.84 2.32 -7.99
C ARG A 171 19.00 2.19 -8.99
N ARG A 172 19.28 0.95 -9.44
CA ARG A 172 20.18 0.75 -10.57
C ARG A 172 19.50 1.30 -11.83
N GLY A 173 20.28 1.86 -12.74
CA GLY A 173 19.79 2.13 -14.10
C GLY A 173 19.30 0.85 -14.76
N GLY A 174 18.40 0.99 -15.74
CA GLY A 174 17.79 -0.13 -16.45
C GLY A 174 16.29 -0.35 -16.15
N PRO A 175 15.63 -1.21 -16.93
CA PRO A 175 14.18 -1.42 -16.86
C PRO A 175 13.79 -2.22 -15.61
N SER A 176 12.66 -1.86 -14.98
CA SER A 176 12.04 -2.71 -13.94
C SER A 176 11.51 -4.02 -14.54
N GLN A 177 11.10 -4.97 -13.70
CA GLN A 177 10.44 -6.19 -14.20
C GLN A 177 9.16 -5.88 -14.98
N LEU A 178 8.37 -4.88 -14.54
CA LEU A 178 7.20 -4.42 -15.26
C LEU A 178 7.58 -3.81 -16.63
N ASP A 179 8.66 -3.01 -16.68
CA ASP A 179 9.14 -2.48 -17.96
C ASP A 179 9.55 -3.61 -18.93
N GLN A 180 10.20 -4.66 -18.41
CA GLN A 180 10.60 -5.84 -19.19
C GLN A 180 9.37 -6.64 -19.67
N LEU A 181 8.36 -6.86 -18.83
CA LEU A 181 7.10 -7.49 -19.21
C LEU A 181 6.39 -6.69 -20.31
N LEU A 182 6.27 -5.37 -20.14
CA LEU A 182 5.62 -4.50 -21.13
C LEU A 182 6.35 -4.50 -22.48
N ALA A 183 7.68 -4.62 -22.47
CA ALA A 183 8.49 -4.70 -23.68
C ALA A 183 8.21 -5.97 -24.50
N VAL A 184 7.81 -7.08 -23.87
CA VAL A 184 7.40 -8.30 -24.58
C VAL A 184 5.89 -8.37 -24.84
N ALA A 185 5.07 -7.83 -23.94
CA ALA A 185 3.62 -7.88 -24.04
C ALA A 185 3.05 -6.98 -25.14
N ARG A 186 3.56 -5.74 -25.27
CA ARG A 186 3.03 -4.76 -26.23
C ARG A 186 3.20 -5.20 -27.69
N PRO A 187 4.38 -5.62 -28.16
CA PRO A 187 4.53 -6.07 -29.55
C PRO A 187 3.72 -7.34 -29.86
N ALA A 188 3.46 -8.17 -28.85
CA ALA A 188 2.62 -9.37 -28.96
C ALA A 188 1.11 -9.08 -28.93
N GLY A 189 0.70 -7.81 -28.74
CA GLY A 189 -0.71 -7.43 -28.61
C GLY A 189 -1.39 -7.98 -27.35
N LEU A 190 -0.62 -8.31 -26.31
CA LEU A 190 -1.16 -8.82 -25.05
C LEU A 190 -1.79 -7.68 -24.23
N PRO A 191 -2.98 -7.89 -23.62
CA PRO A 191 -3.78 -6.85 -22.98
C PRO A 191 -3.28 -6.55 -21.56
N VAL A 192 -2.07 -5.99 -21.44
CA VAL A 192 -1.46 -5.60 -20.16
C VAL A 192 -1.57 -4.09 -19.95
N VAL A 193 -2.26 -3.68 -18.88
CA VAL A 193 -2.50 -2.30 -18.49
C VAL A 193 -1.44 -1.84 -17.48
N ASP A 194 -0.76 -0.75 -17.82
CA ASP A 194 0.18 -0.05 -16.95
C ASP A 194 -0.44 1.29 -16.50
N PRO A 195 -0.93 1.40 -15.25
CA PRO A 195 -1.53 2.63 -14.75
C PRO A 195 -0.49 3.64 -14.25
N ARG A 196 0.82 3.34 -14.27
CA ARG A 196 1.88 4.26 -13.79
C ARG A 196 1.80 5.65 -14.43
N PRO A 197 1.58 5.82 -15.75
CA PRO A 197 1.46 7.15 -16.34
C PRO A 197 0.31 7.98 -15.74
N ALA A 198 -0.86 7.37 -15.55
CA ALA A 198 -2.03 8.04 -14.96
C ALA A 198 -1.76 8.43 -13.50
N LEU A 199 -1.16 7.53 -12.72
CA LEU A 199 -0.82 7.76 -11.32
C LEU A 199 0.25 8.85 -11.17
N LEU A 200 1.30 8.82 -11.99
CA LEU A 200 2.36 9.82 -11.97
C LEU A 200 1.84 11.23 -12.30
N GLN A 201 0.93 11.34 -13.27
CA GLN A 201 0.27 12.62 -13.58
C GLN A 201 -0.64 13.08 -12.44
N GLY A 202 -1.44 12.15 -11.89
CA GLY A 202 -2.40 12.44 -10.82
C GLY A 202 -1.79 12.88 -9.49
N LYS A 203 -0.46 12.73 -9.30
CA LYS A 203 0.29 13.30 -8.17
C LYS A 203 0.16 14.82 -8.07
N ALA A 204 -0.06 15.51 -9.20
CA ALA A 204 -0.26 16.95 -9.24
C ALA A 204 -1.56 17.37 -8.52
N ASP A 205 -2.57 16.49 -8.51
CA ASP A 205 -3.89 16.77 -7.95
C ASP A 205 -4.07 16.23 -6.52
N GLY A 206 -3.21 15.31 -6.08
CA GLY A 206 -3.25 14.77 -4.73
C GLY A 206 -2.41 13.51 -4.53
N LEU A 207 -2.38 13.02 -3.29
CA LEU A 207 -1.72 11.77 -2.97
C LEU A 207 -2.45 10.61 -3.66
N VAL A 208 -1.75 9.94 -4.56
CA VAL A 208 -2.21 8.69 -5.21
C VAL A 208 -1.89 7.43 -4.41
N TYR A 209 -1.03 7.50 -3.39
CA TYR A 209 -0.80 6.42 -2.41
C TYR A 209 -0.81 7.01 -1.00
N TYR A 210 -1.25 6.21 -0.05
CA TYR A 210 -1.08 6.50 1.37
C TYR A 210 0.42 6.51 1.73
N LYS A 211 0.82 7.41 2.62
CA LYS A 211 2.18 7.49 3.14
C LYS A 211 2.51 6.31 4.04
N ASP A 212 1.57 5.89 4.88
CA ASP A 212 1.77 4.87 5.92
C ASP A 212 1.16 3.48 5.60
N ASP A 213 0.68 3.28 4.37
CA ASP A 213 0.08 2.04 3.87
C ASP A 213 0.69 1.61 2.52
N THR A 214 0.53 0.35 2.12
CA THR A 214 1.01 -0.16 0.82
C THR A 214 0.16 0.28 -0.36
N HIS A 215 -1.12 0.55 -0.16
CA HIS A 215 -2.13 0.73 -1.19
C HIS A 215 -2.18 2.17 -1.73
N TRP A 216 -2.75 2.29 -2.92
CA TRP A 216 -3.19 3.57 -3.45
C TRP A 216 -4.26 4.21 -2.56
N THR A 217 -4.41 5.54 -2.64
CA THR A 217 -5.58 6.22 -2.07
C THR A 217 -6.82 5.98 -2.92
N ASP A 218 -8.01 6.41 -2.45
CA ASP A 218 -9.23 6.43 -3.27
C ASP A 218 -9.01 7.14 -4.61
N TRP A 219 -8.26 8.25 -4.60
CA TRP A 219 -7.88 8.99 -5.82
C TRP A 219 -6.95 8.17 -6.72
N GLY A 220 -5.91 7.55 -6.18
CA GLY A 220 -5.02 6.70 -6.97
C GLY A 220 -5.75 5.49 -7.57
N ALA A 221 -6.61 4.84 -6.79
CA ALA A 221 -7.42 3.73 -7.26
C ALA A 221 -8.40 4.14 -8.36
N TYR A 222 -8.99 5.34 -8.26
CA TYR A 222 -9.83 5.89 -9.32
C TYR A 222 -9.05 6.10 -10.62
N LEU A 223 -7.81 6.60 -10.55
CA LEU A 223 -6.95 6.72 -11.72
C LEU A 223 -6.57 5.35 -12.31
N GLY A 224 -6.31 4.35 -11.46
CA GLY A 224 -6.11 2.96 -11.87
C GLY A 224 -7.34 2.38 -12.58
N TYR A 225 -8.53 2.58 -12.00
CA TYR A 225 -9.82 2.25 -12.61
C TYR A 225 -9.99 2.91 -13.98
N ARG A 226 -9.68 4.22 -14.10
CA ARG A 226 -9.77 4.94 -15.38
C ARG A 226 -8.84 4.38 -16.44
N ALA A 227 -7.60 4.02 -16.07
CA ALA A 227 -6.65 3.38 -16.97
C ALA A 227 -7.13 1.99 -17.41
N LEU A 228 -7.68 1.20 -16.48
CA LEU A 228 -8.29 -0.10 -16.77
C LEU A 228 -9.44 0.04 -17.77
N MET A 229 -10.43 0.89 -17.47
CA MET A 229 -11.62 1.09 -18.30
C MET A 229 -11.26 1.56 -19.71
N ALA A 230 -10.26 2.42 -19.86
CA ALA A 230 -9.80 2.91 -21.17
C ALA A 230 -9.16 1.81 -22.04
N ALA A 231 -8.67 0.73 -21.43
CA ALA A 231 -8.06 -0.40 -22.13
C ALA A 231 -9.02 -1.56 -22.42
N LEU A 232 -10.26 -1.50 -21.91
CA LEU A 232 -11.23 -2.56 -22.12
C LEU A 232 -11.71 -2.60 -23.58
N PRO A 233 -11.91 -3.78 -24.17
CA PRO A 233 -12.49 -3.93 -25.51
C PRO A 233 -14.03 -3.80 -25.50
N LEU A 234 -14.60 -2.98 -24.60
CA LEU A 234 -16.03 -2.80 -24.37
C LEU A 234 -16.37 -1.30 -24.25
N PRO A 235 -16.32 -0.53 -25.35
CA PRO A 235 -16.46 0.93 -25.33
C PRO A 235 -17.84 1.43 -24.88
N GLU A 236 -18.86 0.58 -24.95
CA GLU A 236 -20.22 0.87 -24.46
C GLU A 236 -20.35 0.74 -22.94
N VAL A 237 -19.37 0.17 -22.24
CA VAL A 237 -19.39 0.09 -20.78
C VAL A 237 -19.19 1.48 -20.20
N PRO A 238 -20.17 2.00 -19.46
CA PRO A 238 -20.11 3.37 -18.99
C PRO A 238 -19.11 3.54 -17.85
N ILE A 239 -18.20 4.51 -18.02
CA ILE A 239 -17.15 4.84 -17.05
C ILE A 239 -17.70 5.81 -16.01
N VAL A 240 -17.48 5.52 -14.73
CA VAL A 240 -17.77 6.44 -13.62
C VAL A 240 -16.86 7.68 -13.78
N GLN A 241 -17.48 8.82 -14.07
CA GLN A 241 -16.79 10.10 -14.21
C GLN A 241 -16.82 10.83 -12.88
N LEU A 242 -15.67 10.92 -12.22
CA LEU A 242 -15.48 11.64 -10.97
C LEU A 242 -14.49 12.77 -11.17
N ASP A 243 -14.83 13.92 -10.61
CA ASP A 243 -13.93 15.06 -10.48
C ASP A 243 -13.13 14.97 -9.18
N ARG A 244 -11.92 15.52 -9.17
CA ARG A 244 -11.05 15.56 -7.99
C ARG A 244 -11.74 16.13 -6.73
N ARG A 245 -12.66 17.08 -6.89
CA ARG A 245 -13.45 17.70 -5.80
C ARG A 245 -14.37 16.71 -5.10
N GLN A 246 -14.73 15.60 -5.74
CA GLN A 246 -15.53 14.54 -5.12
C GLN A 246 -14.69 13.67 -4.18
N PHE A 247 -13.37 13.77 -4.22
CA PHE A 247 -12.46 13.18 -3.24
C PHE A 247 -12.19 14.21 -2.13
N SER A 248 -13.23 14.56 -1.39
CA SER A 248 -13.21 15.65 -0.40
C SER A 248 -13.69 15.23 0.99
N VAL A 249 -14.34 14.08 1.11
CA VAL A 249 -14.86 13.58 2.39
C VAL A 249 -13.67 13.30 3.32
N PRO A 250 -13.53 14.00 4.46
CA PRO A 250 -12.48 13.69 5.42
C PRO A 250 -12.61 12.24 5.87
N GLY A 251 -11.48 11.53 5.91
CA GLY A 251 -11.42 10.18 6.43
C GLY A 251 -10.11 9.93 7.14
N GLU A 252 -10.08 8.83 7.87
CA GLU A 252 -8.88 8.34 8.53
C GLU A 252 -8.57 6.93 8.02
N MET A 253 -7.28 6.63 7.91
CA MET A 253 -6.76 5.33 7.54
C MET A 253 -5.69 4.94 8.58
N LYS A 254 -5.84 3.78 9.20
CA LYS A 254 -4.75 3.16 9.95
C LYS A 254 -3.97 2.30 8.96
N GLY A 255 -2.83 2.80 8.49
CA GLY A 255 -2.07 2.14 7.44
C GLY A 255 -1.44 0.81 7.86
N GLY A 256 -1.46 -0.17 6.98
CA GLY A 256 -0.88 -1.49 7.19
C GLY A 256 0.63 -1.46 7.41
N LEU A 257 1.37 -0.52 6.82
CA LEU A 257 2.81 -0.39 7.11
C LEU A 257 3.07 0.23 8.47
N ALA A 258 2.25 1.19 8.90
CA ALA A 258 2.31 1.70 10.27
C ALA A 258 2.01 0.59 11.28
N ASP A 259 0.98 -0.21 11.05
CA ASP A 259 0.63 -1.34 11.90
C ASP A 259 1.74 -2.39 11.95
N MET A 260 2.30 -2.78 10.79
CA MET A 260 3.45 -3.70 10.72
C MET A 260 4.69 -3.16 11.44
N ALA A 261 4.90 -1.84 11.44
CA ALA A 261 5.99 -1.18 12.16
C ALA A 261 5.67 -0.89 13.64
N ASN A 262 4.49 -1.30 14.12
CA ASN A 262 3.97 -1.01 15.46
C ASN A 262 3.96 0.49 15.79
N LEU A 263 3.59 1.31 14.80
CA LEU A 263 3.47 2.76 14.90
C LEU A 263 1.99 3.13 15.13
N PRO A 264 1.67 4.00 16.11
CA PRO A 264 0.31 4.44 16.36
C PRO A 264 -0.12 5.54 15.37
N TRP A 265 0.32 5.44 14.12
CA TRP A 265 0.06 6.45 13.10
C TRP A 265 -1.34 6.25 12.52
N VAL A 266 -1.99 7.38 12.24
CA VAL A 266 -3.27 7.44 11.55
C VAL A 266 -3.13 8.52 10.49
N GLU A 267 -3.28 8.12 9.23
CA GLU A 267 -3.20 9.02 8.10
C GLU A 267 -4.58 9.67 7.84
N GLN A 268 -4.58 11.01 7.83
CA GLN A 268 -5.74 11.78 7.39
C GLN A 268 -5.81 11.73 5.86
N THR A 269 -6.96 11.34 5.34
CA THR A 269 -7.18 11.15 3.90
C THR A 269 -8.46 11.83 3.43
N ARG A 270 -8.65 11.82 2.12
CA ARG A 270 -9.89 12.22 1.46
C ARG A 270 -10.48 11.02 0.74
N LYS A 271 -11.70 10.65 1.13
CA LYS A 271 -12.47 9.59 0.50
C LYS A 271 -13.37 10.15 -0.59
N VAL A 272 -13.78 9.29 -1.51
CA VAL A 272 -14.79 9.63 -2.52
C VAL A 272 -16.15 9.89 -1.85
N ASP A 273 -16.87 10.90 -2.35
CA ASP A 273 -18.24 11.20 -1.97
C ASP A 273 -19.20 10.09 -2.43
N PRO A 274 -19.93 9.42 -1.51
CA PRO A 274 -20.89 8.37 -1.83
C PRO A 274 -22.02 8.81 -2.78
N ALA A 275 -22.33 10.11 -2.85
CA ALA A 275 -23.38 10.65 -3.72
C ALA A 275 -23.07 10.51 -5.22
N ALA A 276 -21.86 10.08 -5.59
CA ALA A 276 -21.44 9.88 -6.97
C ALA A 276 -21.85 8.53 -7.58
N SER A 277 -22.74 7.77 -6.92
CA SER A 277 -23.11 6.42 -7.31
C SER A 277 -24.07 6.37 -8.51
N ARG A 278 -23.79 5.51 -9.49
CA ARG A 278 -24.65 5.33 -10.69
C ARG A 278 -25.78 4.32 -10.50
N CYS A 279 -25.68 3.46 -9.51
CA CYS A 279 -26.67 2.44 -9.17
C CYS A 279 -26.52 2.03 -7.70
N ASP A 280 -27.57 1.41 -7.16
CA ASP A 280 -27.53 0.78 -5.84
C ASP A 280 -26.79 -0.55 -5.92
N VAL A 281 -25.45 -0.48 -5.79
CA VAL A 281 -24.60 -1.67 -5.80
C VAL A 281 -24.90 -2.51 -4.57
N THR A 282 -25.30 -3.76 -4.77
CA THR A 282 -25.39 -4.77 -3.70
C THR A 282 -24.13 -5.61 -3.68
N ARG A 283 -23.68 -6.05 -2.49
CA ARG A 283 -22.48 -6.87 -2.32
C ARG A 283 -22.76 -8.04 -1.38
N THR A 284 -22.34 -9.24 -1.76
CA THR A 284 -22.36 -10.39 -0.85
C THR A 284 -21.14 -10.35 0.08
N PRO A 285 -21.23 -10.92 1.29
CA PRO A 285 -20.04 -11.19 2.09
C PRO A 285 -19.04 -12.06 1.34
N PHE A 286 -17.77 -11.99 1.73
CA PHE A 286 -16.75 -12.89 1.21
C PHE A 286 -16.95 -14.31 1.74
N GLU A 287 -16.96 -15.27 0.84
CA GLU A 287 -16.98 -16.70 1.11
C GLU A 287 -15.60 -17.30 0.79
N ARG A 288 -15.08 -18.15 1.65
CA ARG A 288 -13.77 -18.78 1.43
C ARG A 288 -13.90 -19.92 0.42
N LEU A 289 -13.17 -19.84 -0.70
CA LEU A 289 -13.07 -20.91 -1.69
C LEU A 289 -11.93 -21.89 -1.37
N SER A 290 -10.80 -21.36 -0.90
CA SER A 290 -9.60 -22.11 -0.51
C SER A 290 -8.83 -21.31 0.54
N PRO A 291 -7.72 -21.83 1.13
CA PRO A 291 -6.93 -21.07 2.08
C PRO A 291 -6.49 -19.68 1.59
N ASN A 292 -6.25 -19.54 0.28
CA ASN A 292 -5.72 -18.32 -0.33
C ASN A 292 -6.72 -17.59 -1.23
N LEU A 293 -7.94 -18.12 -1.40
CA LEU A 293 -8.96 -17.56 -2.28
C LEU A 293 -10.27 -17.34 -1.53
N SER A 294 -10.82 -16.14 -1.65
CA SER A 294 -12.18 -15.82 -1.23
C SER A 294 -12.96 -15.24 -2.41
N ILE A 295 -14.28 -15.39 -2.39
CA ILE A 295 -15.16 -14.90 -3.44
C ILE A 295 -16.24 -14.00 -2.84
N ALA A 296 -16.54 -12.89 -3.49
CA ALA A 296 -17.71 -12.07 -3.24
C ALA A 296 -18.35 -11.71 -4.58
N ARG A 297 -19.60 -11.29 -4.55
CA ARG A 297 -20.31 -10.81 -5.74
C ARG A 297 -20.80 -9.39 -5.52
N THR A 298 -20.75 -8.58 -6.57
CA THR A 298 -21.44 -7.29 -6.61
C THR A 298 -22.42 -7.24 -7.76
N HIS A 299 -23.58 -6.61 -7.56
CA HIS A 299 -24.58 -6.43 -8.61
C HIS A 299 -25.00 -4.97 -8.74
N CYS A 300 -25.09 -4.49 -9.97
CA CYS A 300 -25.58 -3.16 -10.33
C CYS A 300 -26.75 -3.30 -11.31
N ALA A 301 -27.96 -3.01 -10.84
CA ALA A 301 -29.16 -3.19 -11.64
C ALA A 301 -29.11 -2.35 -12.93
N GLY A 302 -29.38 -2.98 -14.07
CA GLY A 302 -29.42 -2.34 -15.39
C GLY A 302 -28.06 -2.15 -16.08
N ALA A 303 -26.94 -2.42 -15.40
CA ALA A 303 -25.63 -2.51 -16.05
C ALA A 303 -25.48 -3.85 -16.80
N LYS A 304 -24.65 -3.85 -17.85
CA LYS A 304 -24.40 -5.01 -18.69
C LYS A 304 -23.16 -5.78 -18.22
N TYR A 305 -23.03 -6.99 -18.74
CA TYR A 305 -21.90 -7.90 -18.60
C TYR A 305 -21.67 -8.47 -17.20
N LYS A 306 -21.20 -9.71 -17.20
CA LYS A 306 -20.67 -10.42 -16.05
C LYS A 306 -19.15 -10.42 -16.12
N VAL A 307 -18.51 -9.94 -15.07
CA VAL A 307 -17.05 -9.85 -14.97
C VAL A 307 -16.55 -10.81 -13.90
N ILE A 308 -15.48 -11.53 -14.17
CA ILE A 308 -14.64 -12.08 -13.11
C ILE A 308 -13.50 -11.11 -12.87
N TYR A 309 -13.36 -10.65 -11.63
CA TYR A 309 -12.22 -9.85 -11.18
C TYR A 309 -11.38 -10.68 -10.23
N ILE A 310 -10.15 -11.00 -10.63
CA ILE A 310 -9.19 -11.72 -9.79
C ILE A 310 -8.16 -10.70 -9.32
N GLY A 311 -8.08 -10.42 -8.03
CA GLY A 311 -7.17 -9.39 -7.52
C GLY A 311 -6.69 -9.65 -6.11
N ASP A 312 -5.61 -8.96 -5.75
CA ASP A 312 -5.12 -8.94 -4.38
C ASP A 312 -5.79 -7.81 -3.59
N SER A 313 -5.21 -7.37 -2.47
CA SER A 313 -5.79 -6.32 -1.63
C SER A 313 -5.90 -4.95 -2.30
N PHE A 314 -5.19 -4.69 -3.40
CA PHE A 314 -5.38 -3.47 -4.20
C PHE A 314 -6.78 -3.40 -4.81
N SER A 315 -7.38 -4.55 -5.11
CA SER A 315 -8.71 -4.65 -5.71
C SER A 315 -9.82 -4.00 -4.87
N ASP A 316 -9.68 -3.95 -3.55
CA ASP A 316 -10.69 -3.41 -2.64
C ASP A 316 -10.97 -1.91 -2.88
N TRP A 317 -9.97 -1.16 -3.36
CA TRP A 317 -10.12 0.27 -3.65
C TRP A 317 -10.61 0.54 -5.08
N ILE A 318 -10.48 -0.42 -6.01
CA ILE A 318 -11.04 -0.30 -7.37
C ILE A 318 -12.53 -0.68 -7.37
N MET A 319 -12.91 -1.66 -6.55
CA MET A 319 -14.24 -2.26 -6.56
C MET A 319 -15.39 -1.24 -6.43
N PRO A 320 -15.31 -0.18 -5.58
CA PRO A 320 -16.36 0.83 -5.49
C PRO A 320 -16.69 1.53 -6.82
N TYR A 321 -15.73 1.66 -7.74
CA TYR A 321 -15.95 2.27 -9.06
C TYR A 321 -16.34 1.23 -10.10
N LEU A 322 -15.68 0.07 -10.05
CA LEU A 322 -15.87 -0.99 -11.03
C LEU A 322 -17.26 -1.60 -10.93
N SER A 323 -17.75 -1.85 -9.71
CA SER A 323 -19.08 -2.41 -9.46
C SER A 323 -20.24 -1.54 -9.95
N GLN A 324 -20.00 -0.26 -10.25
CA GLN A 324 -21.01 0.62 -10.85
C GLN A 324 -21.04 0.57 -12.38
N SER A 325 -20.07 -0.10 -13.00
CA SER A 325 -19.90 -0.18 -14.46
C SER A 325 -20.47 -1.47 -15.04
N PHE A 326 -20.55 -2.54 -14.24
CA PHE A 326 -20.88 -3.90 -14.67
C PHE A 326 -22.09 -4.47 -13.93
N GLY A 327 -22.87 -5.29 -14.63
CA GLY A 327 -24.10 -5.89 -14.10
C GLY A 327 -23.85 -6.85 -12.94
N GLU A 328 -22.85 -7.72 -13.09
CA GLU A 328 -22.35 -8.60 -12.03
C GLU A 328 -20.82 -8.61 -12.06
N ILE A 329 -20.20 -8.50 -10.87
CA ILE A 329 -18.78 -8.79 -10.70
C ILE A 329 -18.65 -9.94 -9.72
N VAL A 330 -18.02 -11.02 -10.17
CA VAL A 330 -17.54 -12.12 -9.34
C VAL A 330 -16.10 -11.77 -8.93
N HIS A 331 -15.95 -11.23 -7.72
CA HIS A 331 -14.67 -10.81 -7.16
C HIS A 331 -13.98 -11.97 -6.45
N ILE A 332 -12.92 -12.48 -7.06
CA ILE A 332 -12.03 -13.49 -6.48
C ILE A 332 -10.84 -12.75 -5.84
N ALA A 333 -10.88 -12.60 -4.52
CA ALA A 333 -9.78 -12.04 -3.75
C ALA A 333 -8.72 -13.13 -3.48
N ARG A 334 -7.47 -12.86 -3.86
CA ARG A 334 -6.33 -13.75 -3.60
C ARG A 334 -5.41 -13.19 -2.53
N SER A 335 -4.95 -14.06 -1.64
CA SER A 335 -3.83 -13.78 -0.73
C SER A 335 -2.56 -14.36 -1.33
N GLY A 336 -1.67 -13.49 -1.81
CA GLY A 336 -0.46 -13.88 -2.54
C GLY A 336 -0.75 -14.42 -3.94
N PHE A 337 0.24 -15.06 -4.54
CA PHE A 337 0.11 -15.60 -5.89
C PHE A 337 -0.63 -16.96 -5.89
N THR A 338 -1.63 -17.09 -6.77
CA THR A 338 -2.33 -18.35 -7.06
C THR A 338 -2.19 -18.62 -8.56
N PRO A 339 -1.65 -19.80 -8.96
CA PRO A 339 -1.52 -20.16 -10.37
C PRO A 339 -2.84 -20.11 -11.13
N TRP A 340 -2.79 -19.72 -12.40
CA TRP A 340 -4.00 -19.60 -13.23
C TRP A 340 -4.81 -20.91 -13.31
N ARG A 341 -4.13 -22.07 -13.32
CA ARG A 341 -4.75 -23.40 -13.36
C ARG A 341 -5.75 -23.62 -12.22
N ASP A 342 -5.48 -23.07 -11.04
CA ASP A 342 -6.33 -23.27 -9.86
C ASP A 342 -7.56 -22.35 -9.90
N LEU A 343 -7.48 -21.24 -10.64
CA LEU A 343 -8.59 -20.32 -10.88
C LEU A 343 -9.50 -20.80 -12.03
N GLN A 344 -8.92 -21.49 -13.01
CA GLN A 344 -9.61 -21.90 -14.24
C GLN A 344 -10.95 -22.63 -14.02
N PRO A 345 -11.08 -23.61 -13.11
CA PRO A 345 -12.37 -24.28 -12.88
C PRO A 345 -13.48 -23.34 -12.43
N THR A 346 -13.13 -22.31 -11.65
CA THR A 346 -14.08 -21.29 -11.22
C THR A 346 -14.41 -20.34 -12.37
N ILE A 347 -13.42 -19.93 -13.15
CA ILE A 347 -13.60 -19.08 -14.33
C ILE A 347 -14.53 -19.73 -15.35
N ASP A 348 -14.26 -20.99 -15.69
CA ASP A 348 -15.04 -21.75 -16.66
C ASP A 348 -16.49 -21.95 -16.21
N ARG A 349 -16.72 -22.18 -14.91
CA ARG A 349 -18.07 -22.35 -14.34
C ARG A 349 -18.87 -21.04 -14.34
N GLU A 350 -18.23 -19.91 -14.07
CA GLU A 350 -18.91 -18.62 -14.00
C GLU A 350 -19.25 -18.06 -15.39
N ALA A 351 -18.55 -18.51 -16.45
CA ALA A 351 -18.79 -18.12 -17.84
C ALA A 351 -18.95 -16.59 -18.03
N PRO A 352 -17.91 -15.80 -17.71
CA PRO A 352 -18.00 -14.33 -17.76
C PRO A 352 -17.90 -13.80 -19.19
N ASP A 353 -18.32 -12.55 -19.40
CA ASP A 353 -18.08 -11.80 -20.63
C ASP A 353 -16.67 -11.16 -20.64
N LEU A 354 -16.10 -10.93 -19.46
CA LEU A 354 -14.79 -10.32 -19.27
C LEU A 354 -14.09 -10.89 -18.04
N ILE A 355 -12.80 -11.18 -18.18
CA ILE A 355 -11.91 -11.56 -17.09
C ILE A 355 -10.89 -10.44 -16.90
N ILE A 356 -10.89 -9.85 -15.70
CA ILE A 356 -9.90 -8.86 -15.28
C ILE A 356 -9.04 -9.52 -14.22
N GLU A 357 -7.74 -9.59 -14.48
CA GLU A 357 -6.76 -9.98 -13.48
C GLU A 357 -5.97 -8.76 -13.03
N GLU A 358 -5.81 -8.58 -11.73
CA GLU A 358 -5.06 -7.52 -11.10
C GLU A 358 -3.95 -8.12 -10.25
N LEU A 359 -2.71 -7.67 -10.47
CA LEU A 359 -1.52 -8.16 -9.78
C LEU A 359 -0.65 -6.98 -9.35
N VAL A 360 -0.26 -6.91 -8.08
CA VAL A 360 0.74 -5.92 -7.66
C VAL A 360 2.11 -6.15 -8.32
N GLU A 361 2.81 -5.06 -8.66
CA GLU A 361 4.07 -5.04 -9.43
C GLU A 361 5.15 -5.98 -8.89
N ARG A 362 5.27 -6.11 -7.55
CA ARG A 362 6.23 -7.03 -6.92
C ARG A 362 6.04 -8.50 -7.27
N HIS A 363 4.89 -8.88 -7.83
CA HIS A 363 4.61 -10.25 -8.26
C HIS A 363 4.70 -10.44 -9.77
N VAL A 364 5.14 -9.46 -10.57
CA VAL A 364 5.24 -9.61 -12.04
C VAL A 364 5.98 -10.88 -12.48
N SER A 365 7.03 -11.29 -11.76
CA SER A 365 7.75 -12.54 -12.08
C SER A 365 6.92 -13.81 -11.96
N SER A 366 5.80 -13.78 -11.21
CA SER A 366 4.95 -14.94 -11.03
C SER A 366 4.11 -15.26 -12.26
N ILE A 367 3.83 -14.28 -13.14
CA ILE A 367 3.01 -14.43 -14.38
C ILE A 367 3.52 -15.55 -15.29
N ALA A 368 4.84 -15.79 -15.26
CA ALA A 368 5.45 -16.88 -15.99
C ALA A 368 4.81 -18.25 -15.69
N ASP A 369 4.14 -18.40 -14.53
CA ASP A 369 3.39 -19.57 -14.07
C ASP A 369 4.05 -20.85 -14.60
N ALA A 370 5.08 -21.33 -13.90
CA ALA A 370 5.98 -22.40 -14.34
C ALA A 370 5.31 -23.38 -15.31
N ARG A 371 5.85 -23.48 -16.54
CA ARG A 371 5.55 -24.64 -17.39
C ARG A 371 6.03 -25.85 -16.61
N GLU A 372 5.13 -26.69 -16.11
CA GLU A 372 5.55 -28.05 -15.84
C GLU A 372 5.79 -28.70 -17.20
N SER A 373 6.97 -29.30 -17.34
CA SER A 373 7.30 -30.31 -18.33
C SER A 373 6.10 -31.21 -18.60
N GLU A 374 5.68 -31.26 -19.86
CA GLU A 374 4.69 -32.22 -20.37
C GLU A 374 5.03 -33.67 -20.00
#